data_AF-A0A9E5KZP0-F1
#
_entry.id   AF-A0A9E5KZP0-F1
#
_cell.length_a   1.000
_cell.length_b   1.000
_cell.length_c   1.000
_cell.angle_alpha   90.00
_cell.angle_beta   90.00
_cell.angle_gamma   90.00
#
_symmetry.space_group_name_H-M   'P 1'
#
loop_
_entity.id
_entity.type
_entity.pdbx_description
1 polymer ?
#
loop_
_entity_poly.entity_id
_entity_poly.type
_entity_poly.pdbx_seq_one_letter_code
_entity_poly.pdbx_strand_id
1 'polypeptide(L)'
;MGKKYVTFGEIMLRLKSPAHERFFQSPALEATFGGGEANVAVSLSLFGKDAKFVTALPANAIGEGAVREVRKYGVDTSDIKMTKNGRVGIYFLET
;
A
#
# COMPACT_ATOMS: atom_id res chain seq x y z
N MET A 1 -25.47 -11.90 7.79
CA MET A 1 -24.00 -11.81 7.84
C MET A 1 -23.51 -11.41 6.45
N GLY A 2 -22.78 -10.31 6.31
CA GLY A 2 -22.22 -9.90 5.01
C GLY A 2 -21.10 -10.84 4.56
N LYS A 3 -20.81 -10.89 3.25
CA LYS A 3 -19.63 -11.61 2.74
C LYS A 3 -18.36 -10.84 3.10
N LYS A 4 -17.35 -11.55 3.61
CA LYS A 4 -16.00 -11.02 3.85
C LYS A 4 -15.11 -11.33 2.64
N TYR A 5 -14.37 -10.33 2.19
CA TYR A 5 -13.43 -10.43 1.08
C TYR A 5 -12.00 -10.35 1.62
N VAL A 6 -11.16 -11.29 1.22
CA VAL A 6 -9.77 -11.34 1.68
C VAL A 6 -8.86 -11.26 0.47
N THR A 7 -7.90 -10.35 0.54
CA THR A 7 -6.85 -10.19 -0.47
C THR A 7 -5.50 -10.47 0.20
N PHE A 8 -4.59 -11.09 -0.55
CA PHE A 8 -3.25 -11.43 -0.08
C PHE A 8 -2.25 -11.03 -1.15
N GLY A 9 -1.25 -10.24 -0.77
CA GLY A 9 -0.27 -9.75 -1.73
C GLY A 9 0.71 -8.78 -1.10
N GLU A 10 1.38 -8.02 -1.96
CA GLU A 10 2.39 -7.04 -1.57
C GLU A 10 1.87 -5.61 -1.77
N ILE A 11 2.23 -4.72 -0.85
CA ILE A 11 2.09 -3.27 -1.02
C ILE A 11 3.48 -2.64 -0.93
N MET A 12 3.83 -1.85 -1.94
CA MET A 12 5.15 -1.27 -2.11
C MET A 12 5.10 0.26 -2.01
N LEU A 13 6.23 0.86 -1.65
CA LEU A 13 6.44 2.29 -1.76
C LEU A 13 6.64 2.63 -3.24
N ARG A 14 5.72 3.40 -3.81
CA ARG A 14 5.83 3.98 -5.15
C ARG A 14 6.52 5.33 -5.05
N LEU A 15 7.66 5.47 -5.71
CA LEU A 15 8.36 6.74 -5.89
C LEU A 15 8.22 7.22 -7.34
N LYS A 16 7.54 8.34 -7.53
CA LYS A 16 7.20 8.89 -8.84
C LYS A 16 7.91 10.24 -9.06
N SER A 17 8.33 10.53 -10.29
CA SER A 17 8.80 11.88 -10.66
C SER A 17 7.64 12.90 -10.59
N PRO A 18 7.89 14.16 -10.18
CA PRO A 18 6.85 15.18 -10.12
C PRO A 18 6.23 15.45 -11.50
N ALA A 19 4.91 15.67 -11.54
CA ALA A 19 4.16 15.98 -12.76
C ALA A 19 4.45 14.98 -13.92
N HIS A 20 5.05 15.47 -15.01
CA HIS A 20 5.47 14.71 -16.20
C HIS A 20 6.98 14.71 -16.38
N GLU A 21 7.73 14.98 -15.31
CA GLU A 21 9.18 14.91 -15.35
C GLU A 21 9.64 13.47 -15.58
N ARG A 22 10.76 13.33 -16.27
CA ARG A 22 11.58 12.12 -16.24
C ARG A 22 12.53 12.16 -15.06
N PHE A 23 13.09 11.01 -14.72
CA PHE A 23 14.11 10.91 -13.69
C PHE A 23 15.27 11.88 -13.97
N PHE A 24 15.78 12.47 -12.88
CA PHE A 24 16.91 13.40 -12.89
C PHE A 24 16.66 14.78 -13.51
N GLN A 25 15.43 15.11 -13.92
CA GLN A 25 15.07 16.49 -14.25
C GLN A 25 14.94 17.38 -13.01
N SER A 26 14.53 16.79 -11.88
CA SER A 26 14.61 17.39 -10.56
C SER A 26 15.08 16.36 -9.51
N PRO A 27 15.66 16.81 -8.38
CA PRO A 27 16.05 15.92 -7.28
C PRO A 27 14.88 15.61 -6.33
N ALA A 28 13.67 15.42 -6.87
CA ALA A 28 12.46 15.19 -6.09
C ALA A 28 11.71 13.93 -6.55
N LEU A 29 11.09 13.24 -5.59
CA LEU A 29 10.20 12.09 -5.84
C LEU A 29 8.96 12.20 -4.94
N GLU A 30 7.79 11.93 -5.50
CA GLU A 30 6.52 11.84 -4.80
C GLU A 30 6.33 10.42 -4.26
N ALA A 31 6.13 10.30 -2.95
CA ALA A 31 5.95 9.02 -2.27
C ALA A 31 4.48 8.67 -2.08
N THR A 32 4.08 7.49 -2.54
CA THR A 32 2.74 6.90 -2.32
C THR A 32 2.89 5.40 -2.09
N PHE A 33 1.81 4.69 -1.75
CA PHE A 33 1.83 3.22 -1.71
C PHE A 33 0.97 2.64 -2.84
N GLY A 34 1.40 1.51 -3.38
CA GLY A 34 0.70 0.80 -4.45
C GLY A 34 0.89 -0.71 -4.36
N GLY A 35 -0.16 -1.45 -4.73
CA GLY A 35 -0.17 -2.91 -4.80
C GLY A 35 -1.52 -3.37 -5.38
N GLY A 36 -1.51 -4.35 -6.29
CA GLY A 36 -2.73 -4.74 -7.01
C GLY A 36 -3.84 -5.21 -6.07
N GLU A 37 -3.47 -6.09 -5.15
CA GLU A 37 -4.36 -6.70 -4.16
C GLU A 37 -4.81 -5.68 -3.12
N ALA A 38 -3.90 -4.79 -2.68
CA ALA A 38 -4.23 -3.67 -1.80
C ALA A 38 -5.25 -2.72 -2.45
N ASN A 39 -5.09 -2.40 -3.74
CA ASN A 39 -6.02 -1.55 -4.49
C ASN A 39 -7.41 -2.19 -4.61
N VAL A 40 -7.49 -3.52 -4.80
CA VAL A 40 -8.76 -4.25 -4.79
C VAL A 40 -9.42 -4.19 -3.41
N ALA A 41 -8.65 -4.40 -2.32
CA ALA A 41 -9.18 -4.29 -0.95
C ALA A 41 -9.75 -2.90 -0.65
N VAL A 42 -9.00 -1.85 -1.00
CA VAL A 42 -9.44 -0.45 -0.86
C VAL A 42 -10.71 -0.20 -1.66
N SER A 43 -10.79 -0.67 -2.91
CA SER A 43 -11.99 -0.50 -3.74
C SER A 43 -13.21 -1.19 -3.14
N LEU A 44 -13.04 -2.41 -2.61
CA LEU A 44 -14.11 -3.13 -1.93
C LEU A 44 -14.60 -2.40 -0.67
N SER A 45 -13.69 -1.88 0.16
CA SER A 45 -14.04 -1.07 1.34
C SER A 45 -14.78 0.22 0.95
N LEU A 46 -14.33 0.92 -0.10
CA LEU A 46 -15.02 2.10 -0.63
C LEU A 46 -16.44 1.80 -1.14
N PHE A 47 -16.68 0.59 -1.66
CA PHE A 47 -18.02 0.10 -2.03
C PHE A 47 -18.84 -0.45 -0.84
N GLY A 48 -18.41 -0.19 0.39
CA GLY A 48 -19.09 -0.62 1.61
C GLY A 48 -19.05 -2.13 1.84
N LYS A 49 -18.06 -2.84 1.28
CA LYS A 49 -17.85 -4.27 1.53
C LYS A 49 -16.84 -4.48 2.66
N ASP A 50 -16.99 -5.58 3.40
CA ASP A 50 -16.03 -5.99 4.43
C ASP A 50 -14.79 -6.61 3.74
N ALA A 51 -13.71 -5.83 3.63
CA ALA A 51 -12.48 -6.22 2.99
C ALA A 51 -11.31 -6.28 3.97
N LYS A 52 -10.52 -7.35 3.88
CA LYS A 52 -9.28 -7.58 4.64
C LYS A 52 -8.09 -7.67 3.71
N PHE A 53 -6.97 -7.09 4.13
CA PHE A 53 -5.70 -7.21 3.43
C PHE A 53 -4.69 -7.97 4.29
N VAL A 54 -4.17 -9.07 3.76
CA VAL A 54 -3.18 -9.92 4.40
C VAL A 54 -1.84 -9.66 3.71
N THR A 55 -0.83 -9.27 4.48
CA THR A 55 0.53 -9.02 3.98
C THR A 55 1.54 -9.07 5.14
N ALA A 56 2.83 -8.94 4.81
CA ALA A 56 3.89 -8.76 5.79
C ALA A 56 4.69 -7.49 5.49
N LEU A 57 4.91 -6.65 6.51
CA LEU A 57 5.62 -5.38 6.39
C LEU A 57 6.63 -5.24 7.54
N PRO A 58 7.82 -4.64 7.32
CA PRO A 58 8.75 -4.35 8.39
C PRO A 58 8.17 -3.33 9.37
N ALA A 59 8.46 -3.51 10.67
CA ALA A 59 8.12 -2.59 11.75
C ALA A 59 9.00 -1.32 11.71
N ASN A 60 8.81 -0.51 10.67
CA ASN A 60 9.44 0.79 10.49
C ASN A 60 8.42 1.82 9.96
N ALA A 61 8.83 3.09 9.88
CA ALA A 61 7.96 4.19 9.49
C ALA A 61 7.30 4.01 8.10
N ILE A 62 7.98 3.35 7.15
CA ILE A 62 7.46 3.10 5.80
C ILE A 62 6.40 2.00 5.85
N GLY A 63 6.67 0.90 6.56
CA GLY A 63 5.69 -0.19 6.76
C GLY A 63 4.45 0.28 7.49
N GLU A 64 4.59 1.07 8.56
CA GLU A 64 3.46 1.69 9.24
C GLU A 64 2.70 2.68 8.34
N GLY A 65 3.42 3.40 7.48
CA GLY A 65 2.82 4.25 6.45
C GLY A 65 1.89 3.47 5.53
N ALA A 66 2.34 2.31 5.03
CA ALA A 66 1.53 1.43 4.19
C ALA A 66 0.29 0.90 4.93
N VAL A 67 0.42 0.54 6.21
CA VAL A 67 -0.72 0.12 7.05
C VAL A 67 -1.74 1.25 7.19
N ARG A 68 -1.29 2.48 7.49
CA ARG A 68 -2.17 3.65 7.59
C ARG A 68 -2.85 3.96 6.26
N GLU A 69 -2.14 3.79 5.14
CA GLU A 69 -2.65 4.09 3.80
C GLU A 69 -3.85 3.23 3.44
N VAL A 70 -3.85 1.93 3.73
CA VAL A 70 -5.02 1.08 3.46
C VAL A 70 -6.11 1.22 4.54
N ARG A 71 -5.70 1.42 5.81
CA ARG A 71 -6.63 1.55 6.93
C ARG A 71 -7.53 2.78 6.81
N LYS A 72 -7.02 3.90 6.30
CA LYS A 72 -7.83 5.13 6.14
C LYS A 72 -9.02 4.95 5.19
N TYR A 73 -9.00 3.93 4.33
CA TYR A 73 -10.11 3.58 3.44
C TYR A 73 -11.05 2.50 4.02
N GLY A 74 -10.85 2.08 5.27
CA GLY A 74 -11.71 1.09 5.94
C GLY A 74 -11.34 -0.37 5.66
N VAL A 75 -10.13 -0.65 5.20
CA VAL A 75 -9.63 -2.03 5.06
C VAL A 75 -9.29 -2.60 6.44
N ASP A 76 -9.73 -3.83 6.73
CA ASP A 76 -9.31 -4.59 7.92
C ASP A 76 -7.82 -4.95 7.81
N THR A 77 -7.02 -4.38 8.70
CA THR A 77 -5.55 -4.55 8.76
C THR A 77 -5.08 -5.53 9.84
N SER A 78 -5.99 -6.26 10.49
CA SER A 78 -5.63 -7.09 11.66
C SER A 78 -4.70 -8.27 11.34
N ASP A 79 -4.62 -8.71 10.09
CA ASP A 79 -3.70 -9.77 9.62
C ASP A 79 -2.47 -9.21 8.87
N ILE A 80 -2.18 -7.92 8.99
CA ILE A 80 -0.91 -7.38 8.51
C ILE A 80 0.17 -7.74 9.53
N LYS A 81 1.08 -8.64 9.14
CA LYS A 81 2.18 -9.07 10.00
C LYS A 81 3.30 -8.04 9.99
N MET A 82 3.48 -7.36 11.12
CA MET A 82 4.66 -6.51 11.34
C MET A 82 5.89 -7.38 11.66
N THR A 83 6.92 -7.34 10.81
CA THR A 83 8.15 -8.12 10.95
C THR A 83 9.26 -7.30 11.60
N LYS A 84 10.14 -7.95 12.39
CA LYS A 84 11.28 -7.26 13.03
C LYS A 84 12.35 -6.82 12.03
N ASN A 85 12.51 -7.59 10.96
CA ASN A 85 13.54 -7.40 9.93
C ASN A 85 12.88 -7.30 8.55
N GLY A 86 13.60 -6.67 7.61
CA GLY A 86 13.20 -6.54 6.21
C GLY A 86 13.08 -5.09 5.76
N ARG A 87 12.63 -4.91 4.52
CA ARG A 87 12.36 -3.61 3.89
C ARG A 87 11.03 -3.67 3.15
N VAL A 88 10.39 -2.52 2.98
CA VAL A 88 9.24 -2.40 2.07
C VAL A 88 9.77 -2.45 0.63
N GLY A 89 9.11 -3.19 -0.25
CA GLY A 89 9.40 -3.15 -1.68
C GLY A 89 9.27 -1.72 -2.21
N ILE A 90 10.13 -1.33 -3.15
CA ILE A 90 10.13 0.01 -3.73
C ILE A 90 10.11 -0.16 -5.24
N TYR A 91 9.26 0.59 -5.92
CA TYR A 91 9.32 0.73 -7.36
C TYR A 91 9.31 2.21 -7.75
N PHE A 92 9.98 2.49 -8.86
CA PHE A 92 10.02 3.81 -9.46
C PHE A 92 9.02 3.87 -10.61
N LEU A 93 8.34 5.00 -10.75
CA LEU A 93 7.35 5.22 -11.80
C LEU A 93 7.64 6.55 -12.52
N GLU A 94 7.73 6.48 -13.85
CA GLU A 94 7.59 7.63 -14.77
C GLU A 94 6.25 7.51 -15.49
N THR A 95 5.60 8.65 -15.76
CA THR A 95 4.31 8.74 -16.46
C THR A 95 4.31 9.82 -17.52
#